data_AF-A0A3B1CFF7-F1
#
_entry.id   AF-A0A3B1CFF7-F1
#
_cell.length_a   1.000
_cell.length_b   1.000
_cell.length_c   1.000
_cell.angle_alpha   90.00
_cell.angle_beta   90.00
_cell.angle_gamma   90.00
#
_symmetry.space_group_name_H-M   'P 1'
#
loop_
_entity.id
_entity.type
_entity.pdbx_description
1 polymer ?
#
loop_
_entity_poly.entity_id
_entity_poly.type
_entity_poly.pdbx_seq_one_letter_code
_entity_poly.pdbx_strand_id
1 'polypeptide(L)'
;MISSVSFHPFISHFPPALFVAGVTLLFLAEKKNLPIYKTAGSFNLSLGLLAAVMADFSGMLSTDLGLRTALEVEGHQGYAFLFTILYGFCTGYSYTQPHSRTARLLYGCGLLAMGASAWTGYQLVF
;
A
#
# COMPACT_ATOMS: atom_id res chain seq x y z
N MET A 1 -7.11 1.29 -29.22
CA MET A 1 -6.08 1.99 -28.43
C MET A 1 -6.69 3.29 -27.90
N ILE A 2 -7.23 3.25 -26.69
CA ILE A 2 -7.73 4.41 -25.94
C ILE A 2 -6.91 4.44 -24.64
N SER A 3 -6.13 5.52 -24.51
CA SER A 3 -5.26 5.96 -23.41
C SER A 3 -4.75 4.95 -22.36
N SER A 4 -3.48 4.58 -22.58
CA SER A 4 -2.39 4.60 -21.58
C SER A 4 -2.60 3.84 -20.26
N VAL A 5 -2.08 2.61 -20.24
CA VAL A 5 -1.50 1.92 -19.07
C VAL A 5 -0.26 2.69 -18.52
N SER A 6 -0.22 4.02 -18.62
CA SER A 6 0.87 4.88 -18.15
C SER A 6 0.64 5.40 -16.73
N PHE A 7 -0.60 5.36 -16.23
CA PHE A 7 -0.91 5.66 -14.81
C PHE A 7 -0.84 4.42 -13.91
N HIS A 8 -0.97 3.22 -14.48
CA HIS A 8 -0.94 1.99 -13.71
C HIS A 8 0.38 1.81 -12.92
N PRO A 9 1.58 2.11 -13.48
CA PRO A 9 2.82 2.10 -12.70
C PRO A 9 2.82 3.16 -11.59
N PHE A 10 2.31 4.36 -11.91
CA PHE A 10 2.28 5.48 -10.97
C PHE A 10 1.38 5.20 -9.75
N ILE A 11 0.23 4.54 -9.94
CA ILE A 11 -0.71 4.22 -8.86
C ILE A 11 -0.36 2.89 -8.17
N SER A 12 0.32 1.96 -8.84
CA SER A 12 0.70 0.66 -8.23
C SER A 12 2.00 0.72 -7.42
N HIS A 13 2.97 1.57 -7.81
CA HIS A 13 4.27 1.64 -7.12
C HIS A 13 4.30 2.70 -6.03
N PHE A 14 3.42 3.71 -6.12
CA PHE A 14 3.36 4.83 -5.19
C PHE A 14 2.86 4.45 -3.79
N PRO A 15 1.81 3.61 -3.61
CA PRO A 15 1.41 3.14 -2.29
C PRO A 15 2.52 2.34 -1.58
N PRO A 16 3.16 1.33 -2.21
CA PRO A 16 4.31 0.64 -1.62
C PRO A 16 5.44 1.60 -1.21
N ALA A 17 5.79 2.56 -2.06
CA ALA A 17 6.85 3.53 -1.78
C ALA A 17 6.52 4.41 -0.57
N LEU A 18 5.29 4.94 -0.51
CA LEU A 18 4.82 5.75 0.61
C LEU A 18 4.65 4.94 1.90
N PHE A 19 4.33 3.64 1.80
CA PHE A 19 4.26 2.76 2.95
C PHE A 19 5.63 2.58 3.58
N VAL A 20 6.63 2.21 2.77
CA VAL A 20 8.01 2.03 3.21
C VAL A 20 8.58 3.34 3.75
N ALA A 21 8.37 4.46 3.06
CA ALA A 21 8.80 5.77 3.53
C ALA A 21 8.12 6.16 4.85
N GLY A 22 6.82 5.94 4.97
CA GLY A 22 6.04 6.21 6.18
C GLY A 22 6.54 5.42 7.39
N VAL A 23 6.68 4.10 7.25
CA VAL A 23 7.22 3.22 8.31
C VAL A 23 8.65 3.60 8.68
N THR A 24 9.49 3.92 7.70
CA THR A 24 10.88 4.36 7.95
C THR A 24 10.94 5.66 8.74
N LEU A 25 10.08 6.63 8.39
CA LEU A 25 9.98 7.89 9.12
C LEU A 25 9.46 7.71 10.54
N LEU A 26 8.49 6.82 10.76
CA LEU A 26 8.05 6.47 12.11
C LEU A 26 9.19 5.83 12.91
N PHE A 27 9.96 4.91 12.33
CA PHE A 27 11.13 4.34 13.00
C PHE A 27 12.20 5.41 13.32
N LEU A 28 12.44 6.35 12.41
CA LEU A 28 13.33 7.49 12.64
C LEU A 28 12.79 8.43 13.72
N ALA A 29 11.48 8.61 13.82
CA ALA A 29 10.85 9.41 14.88
C ALA A 29 11.13 8.83 16.25
N GLU A 30 11.07 7.50 16.40
CA GLU A 30 11.43 6.81 17.64
C GLU A 30 12.92 6.98 17.97
N LYS A 31 13.79 6.79 16.98
CA LYS A 31 15.25 6.85 17.18
C LYS A 31 15.76 8.27 17.48
N LYS A 32 15.23 9.27 16.79
CA LYS A 32 15.69 10.67 16.88
C LYS A 32 14.86 11.52 17.83
N ASN A 33 13.71 11.02 18.30
CA ASN A 33 12.80 11.71 19.19
C ASN A 33 12.38 13.11 18.68
N LEU A 34 12.24 13.24 17.35
CA LEU A 34 11.84 14.48 16.69
C LEU A 34 10.40 14.35 16.17
N PRO A 35 9.47 15.23 16.59
CA PRO A 35 8.05 15.11 16.26
C PRO A 35 7.76 15.27 14.77
N ILE A 36 8.63 16.00 14.04
CA ILE A 36 8.49 16.21 12.60
C ILE A 36 8.46 14.88 11.82
N TYR A 37 9.24 13.88 12.24
CA TYR A 37 9.26 12.58 11.58
C TYR A 37 7.99 11.78 11.82
N LYS A 38 7.37 11.93 13.00
CA LYS A 38 6.07 11.30 13.28
C LYS A 38 4.98 11.87 12.37
N THR A 39 4.92 13.20 12.25
CA THR A 39 3.96 13.87 11.37
C THR A 39 4.19 13.50 9.90
N ALA A 40 5.44 13.53 9.44
CA ALA A 40 5.78 13.16 8.06
C ALA A 40 5.48 11.67 7.76
N GLY A 41 5.77 10.78 8.71
CA GLY A 41 5.44 9.36 8.59
C GLY A 41 3.94 9.12 8.44
N SER A 42 3.12 9.72 9.31
CA SER A 42 1.66 9.62 9.25
C SER A 42 1.07 10.26 7.99
N PHE A 43 1.66 11.36 7.51
CA PHE A 43 1.24 11.99 6.26
C PHE A 43 1.50 11.08 5.05
N ASN A 44 2.70 10.50 4.96
CA ASN A 44 3.02 9.53 3.91
C ASN A 44 2.09 8.32 3.95
N LEU A 45 1.80 7.81 5.15
CA LEU A 45 0.86 6.70 5.29
C LEU A 45 -0.56 7.09 4.84
N SER A 46 -1.02 8.30 5.14
CA SER A 46 -2.33 8.77 4.67
C SER A 46 -2.41 8.91 3.14
N LEU A 47 -1.39 9.51 2.52
CA LEU A 47 -1.35 9.65 1.07
C LEU A 47 -1.25 8.29 0.37
N GLY A 48 -0.43 7.39 0.89
CA GLY A 48 -0.29 6.06 0.30
C GLY A 48 -1.52 5.19 0.49
N LEU A 49 -2.26 5.34 1.61
CA LEU A 49 -3.56 4.69 1.79
C LEU A 49 -4.57 5.16 0.73
N LEU A 50 -4.67 6.47 0.49
CA LEU A 50 -5.53 7.01 -0.56
C LEU A 50 -5.17 6.42 -1.94
N ALA A 51 -3.87 6.38 -2.24
CA ALA A 51 -3.38 5.81 -3.49
C ALA A 51 -3.67 4.31 -3.60
N ALA A 52 -3.54 3.55 -2.51
CA ALA A 52 -3.83 2.11 -2.47
C ALA A 52 -5.33 1.83 -2.74
N VAL A 53 -6.22 2.58 -2.08
CA VAL A 53 -7.66 2.49 -2.32
C VAL A 53 -7.99 2.80 -3.78
N MET A 54 -7.37 3.83 -4.37
CA MET A 54 -7.57 4.16 -5.78
C MET A 54 -7.01 3.09 -6.73
N ALA A 55 -5.91 2.43 -6.37
CA ALA A 55 -5.37 1.30 -7.12
C ALA A 55 -6.37 0.13 -7.16
N ASP A 56 -6.94 -0.22 -6.00
CA ASP A 56 -7.89 -1.32 -5.88
C ASP A 56 -9.17 -1.05 -6.69
N PHE A 57 -9.75 0.15 -6.57
CA PHE A 57 -10.92 0.55 -7.37
C PHE A 57 -10.62 0.56 -8.87
N SER A 58 -9.44 1.02 -9.28
CA SER A 58 -9.05 1.03 -10.70
C SER A 58 -8.90 -0.40 -11.24
N GLY A 59 -8.38 -1.32 -10.44
CA GLY A 59 -8.30 -2.75 -10.78
C GLY A 59 -9.68 -3.37 -10.98
N MET A 60 -10.62 -3.15 -10.05
CA MET A 60 -12.00 -3.66 -10.15
C MET A 60 -12.75 -3.07 -11.36
N LEU A 61 -12.56 -1.79 -11.65
CA LEU A 61 -13.19 -1.18 -12.82
C LEU A 61 -12.63 -1.76 -14.12
N SER A 62 -11.35 -2.16 -14.14
CA SER A 62 -10.74 -2.77 -15.33
C SER A 62 -11.30 -4.16 -15.66
N THR A 63 -11.71 -4.94 -14.65
CA THR A 63 -12.42 -6.21 -14.88
C THR A 63 -13.81 -6.00 -15.43
N ASP A 64 -14.54 -5.02 -14.89
CA ASP A 64 -15.91 -4.73 -15.32
C ASP A 64 -15.97 -4.24 -16.78
N LEU A 65 -14.94 -3.54 -17.23
CA LEU A 65 -14.80 -3.11 -18.63
C LEU A 65 -14.25 -4.21 -19.57
N GLY A 66 -13.96 -5.41 -19.06
CA GLY A 66 -13.42 -6.52 -19.84
C GLY A 66 -11.98 -6.29 -20.35
N LEU A 67 -11.21 -5.41 -19.71
CA LEU A 67 -9.82 -5.11 -20.10
C LEU A 67 -8.82 -6.17 -19.60
N ARG A 68 -9.20 -6.94 -18.57
CA ARG A 68 -8.43 -8.02 -17.93
C ARG A 68 -9.39 -9.16 -17.55
N THR A 69 -8.89 -10.39 -17.46
CA THR A 69 -9.74 -11.50 -17.00
C THR A 69 -9.95 -11.46 -15.49
N ALA A 70 -11.11 -11.94 -15.03
CA ALA A 70 -11.41 -12.02 -13.58
C ALA A 70 -10.35 -12.85 -12.83
N LEU A 71 -9.87 -13.94 -13.44
CA LEU A 71 -8.86 -14.82 -12.84
C LEU A 71 -7.51 -14.11 -12.62
N GLU A 72 -7.05 -13.33 -13.61
CA GLU A 72 -5.80 -12.54 -13.48
C GLU A 72 -5.92 -11.47 -12.41
N VAL A 73 -7.09 -10.86 -12.28
CA VAL A 73 -7.29 -9.74 -11.35
C VAL A 73 -7.54 -10.24 -9.93
N GLU A 74 -8.36 -11.26 -9.71
CA GLU A 74 -8.65 -11.82 -8.38
C GLU A 74 -7.39 -12.38 -7.70
N GLY A 75 -6.50 -13.05 -8.44
CA GLY A 75 -5.26 -13.62 -7.90
C GLY A 75 -4.26 -12.57 -7.38
N HIS A 76 -4.21 -11.40 -8.02
CA HIS A 76 -3.37 -10.28 -7.61
C HIS A 76 -4.08 -9.36 -6.60
N GLN A 77 -5.36 -9.09 -6.81
CA GLN A 77 -6.16 -8.21 -5.96
C GLN A 77 -6.36 -8.77 -4.56
N GLY A 78 -6.35 -10.09 -4.35
CA GLY A 78 -6.46 -10.65 -3.00
C GLY A 78 -5.38 -10.12 -2.04
N TYR A 79 -4.12 -10.10 -2.50
CA TYR A 79 -3.01 -9.59 -1.70
C TYR A 79 -2.90 -8.06 -1.73
N ALA A 80 -3.23 -7.42 -2.85
CA ALA A 80 -3.28 -5.96 -2.94
C ALA A 80 -4.34 -5.37 -1.99
N PHE A 81 -5.53 -5.96 -1.93
CA PHE A 81 -6.61 -5.55 -1.05
C PHE A 81 -6.28 -5.82 0.42
N LEU A 82 -5.70 -6.99 0.73
CA LEU A 82 -5.19 -7.26 2.08
C LEU A 82 -4.15 -6.22 2.49
N PHE A 83 -3.24 -5.86 1.59
CA PHE A 83 -2.27 -4.79 1.82
C PHE A 83 -2.98 -3.47 2.11
N THR A 84 -3.99 -3.06 1.35
CA THR A 84 -4.79 -1.84 1.59
C THR A 84 -5.47 -1.83 2.96
N ILE A 85 -6.05 -2.95 3.39
CA ILE A 85 -6.66 -3.07 4.73
C ILE A 85 -5.61 -2.87 5.82
N LEU A 86 -4.48 -3.59 5.72
CA LEU A 86 -3.38 -3.46 6.66
C LEU A 86 -2.81 -2.03 6.66
N TYR A 87 -2.73 -1.41 5.49
CA TYR A 87 -2.34 -0.02 5.32
C TYR A 87 -3.28 0.90 6.12
N GLY A 88 -4.60 0.71 6.01
CA GLY A 88 -5.60 1.47 6.77
C GLY A 88 -5.34 1.42 8.29
N PHE A 89 -5.10 0.21 8.82
CA PHE A 89 -4.72 0.06 10.23
C PHE A 89 -3.40 0.74 10.56
N CYS A 90 -2.37 0.60 9.71
CA CYS A 90 -1.07 1.23 9.89
C CYS A 90 -1.18 2.75 9.97
N THR A 91 -1.99 3.36 9.10
CA THR A 91 -2.30 4.80 9.11
C THR A 91 -3.05 5.20 10.38
N GLY A 92 -4.06 4.44 10.80
CA GLY A 92 -4.77 4.74 12.07
C GLY A 92 -3.84 4.68 13.29
N TYR A 93 -2.97 3.67 13.35
CA TYR A 93 -1.98 3.53 14.42
C TYR A 93 -0.90 4.61 14.38
N SER A 94 -0.54 5.13 13.21
CA SER A 94 0.50 6.16 13.10
C SER A 94 0.10 7.48 13.80
N TYR A 95 -1.19 7.81 13.82
CA TYR A 95 -1.71 8.97 14.55
C TYR A 95 -1.90 8.71 16.04
N THR A 96 -2.34 7.51 16.41
CA THR A 96 -2.73 7.19 17.80
C THR A 96 -1.57 6.64 18.62
N GLN A 97 -1.00 5.50 18.21
CA GLN A 97 0.01 4.76 18.96
C GLN A 97 1.09 4.15 18.02
N PRO A 98 1.93 4.98 17.37
CA PRO A 98 2.82 4.57 16.29
C PRO A 98 3.89 3.56 16.70
N HIS A 99 4.27 3.51 17.98
CA HIS A 99 5.34 2.65 18.48
C HIS A 99 4.82 1.50 19.35
N SER A 100 3.50 1.28 19.41
CA SER A 100 2.94 0.14 20.13
C SER A 100 3.40 -1.18 19.50
N ARG A 101 3.44 -2.25 20.30
CA ARG A 101 3.77 -3.60 19.82
C ARG A 101 2.84 -4.02 18.68
N THR A 102 1.56 -3.70 18.81
CA THR A 102 0.53 -3.97 17.79
C THR A 102 0.80 -3.21 16.49
N ALA A 103 1.14 -1.92 16.57
CA ALA A 103 1.49 -1.13 15.37
C ALA A 103 2.69 -1.73 14.64
N ARG A 104 3.75 -2.14 15.36
CA ARG A 104 4.93 -2.78 14.75
C ARG A 104 4.60 -4.10 14.07
N LEU A 105 3.74 -4.92 14.67
CA LEU A 105 3.25 -6.15 14.05
C LEU A 105 2.47 -5.84 12.77
N LEU A 106 1.58 -4.85 12.80
CA LEU A 106 0.82 -4.42 11.63
C LEU A 106 1.72 -3.88 10.51
N TYR A 107 2.74 -3.08 10.83
CA TYR A 107 3.74 -2.63 9.85
C TYR A 107 4.46 -3.82 9.20
N GLY A 108 4.87 -4.80 10.01
CA GLY A 108 5.49 -6.04 9.52
C GLY A 108 4.55 -6.84 8.62
N CYS A 109 3.30 -7.06 9.02
CA CYS A 109 2.29 -7.73 8.20
C CYS A 109 2.03 -6.98 6.89
N GLY A 110 1.99 -5.64 6.93
CA GLY A 110 1.83 -4.80 5.75
C GLY A 110 2.99 -4.96 4.76
N LEU A 111 4.24 -5.01 5.24
CA LEU A 111 5.41 -5.29 4.40
C LEU A 111 5.34 -6.67 3.75
N LEU A 112 4.89 -7.69 4.49
CA LEU A 112 4.71 -9.05 3.96
C LEU A 112 3.61 -9.11 2.90
N ALA A 113 2.46 -8.48 3.16
CA ALA A 113 1.36 -8.42 2.19
C ALA A 113 1.76 -7.67 0.91
N MET A 114 2.52 -6.58 1.05
CA MET A 114 3.13 -5.85 -0.07
C MET A 114 4.06 -6.76 -0.89
N GLY A 115 4.95 -7.50 -0.23
CA GLY A 115 5.85 -8.44 -0.90
C GLY A 115 5.12 -9.58 -1.61
N ALA A 116 4.09 -10.15 -0.97
CA ALA A 116 3.24 -11.17 -1.57
C ALA A 116 2.51 -10.64 -2.81
N SER A 117 1.94 -9.43 -2.74
CA SER A 117 1.28 -8.76 -3.88
C SER A 117 2.25 -8.51 -5.04
N ALA A 118 3.48 -8.07 -4.75
CA ALA A 118 4.51 -7.89 -5.78
C ALA A 118 4.89 -9.22 -6.45
N TRP A 119 5.03 -10.29 -5.66
CA TRP A 119 5.36 -11.62 -6.17
C TRP A 119 4.25 -12.20 -7.05
N THR A 120 2.99 -12.16 -6.60
CA THR A 120 1.87 -12.65 -7.42
C THR A 120 1.65 -11.81 -8.66
N GLY A 121 1.89 -10.49 -8.59
CA GLY A 121 1.89 -9.61 -9.75
C GLY A 121 2.95 -9.99 -10.78
N TYR A 122 4.16 -10.37 -10.34
CA TYR A 122 5.22 -10.86 -11.23
C TYR A 122 4.81 -12.15 -11.96
N GLN A 123 4.24 -13.12 -11.23
CA GLN A 123 3.78 -14.40 -11.80
C GLN A 123 2.65 -14.28 -12.82
N LEU A 124 1.95 -13.14 -12.87
CA LEU A 124 0.92 -12.89 -13.88
C LEU A 124 1.49 -12.32 -15.19
N VAL A 125 2.69 -11.75 -15.15
CA VAL A 125 3.31 -11.10 -16.31
C VAL A 125 4.31 -12.04 -17.01
N PHE A 126 4.96 -12.94 -16.27
CA PHE A 126 6.02 -13.84 -16.73
C PHE A 126 5.68 -15.30 -16.43
#